data_AF-A0A918A0H2-F1
#
_entry.id   AF-A0A918A0H2-F1
#
_cell.length_a   1.000
_cell.length_b   1.000
_cell.length_c   1.000
_cell.angle_alpha   90.00
_cell.angle_beta   90.00
_cell.angle_gamma   90.00
#
_symmetry.space_group_name_H-M   'P 1'
#
loop_
_entity.id
_entity.type
_entity.pdbx_description
1 polymer ?
#
loop_
_entity_poly.entity_id
_entity_poly.type
_entity_poly.pdbx_seq_one_letter_code
_entity_poly.pdbx_strand_id
1 'polypeptide(L)'
;MAQETATDLVPEGTVALRFIGIDPNTTGGGSPTVWVDEEKQELVIQGWVPAGALSVQISETEWVPGHDTGIPDHEAVVRIPARMVPILREACDAAERTGLR
;
A
#
# COMPACT_ATOMS: atom_id res chain seq x y z
N MET A 1 -11.26 48.80 6.77
CA MET A 1 -11.53 47.78 5.72
C MET A 1 -10.99 46.46 6.24
N ALA A 2 -11.81 45.42 6.18
CA ALA A 2 -11.72 44.23 7.01
C ALA A 2 -10.47 43.37 6.75
N GLN A 3 -9.94 42.79 7.82
CA GLN A 3 -9.07 41.62 7.77
C GLN A 3 -9.93 40.42 7.36
N GLU A 4 -9.64 39.83 6.21
CA GLU A 4 -10.12 38.49 5.89
C GLU A 4 -9.25 37.50 6.69
N THR A 5 -9.84 36.95 7.74
CA THR A 5 -9.33 35.75 8.40
C THR A 5 -9.34 34.63 7.37
N ALA A 6 -8.15 34.12 7.02
CA ALA A 6 -8.01 32.85 6.35
C ALA A 6 -8.50 31.76 7.32
N THR A 7 -9.81 31.52 7.31
CA THR A 7 -10.43 30.36 7.91
C THR A 7 -9.82 29.13 7.24
N ASP A 8 -9.17 28.33 8.08
CA ASP A 8 -8.82 26.92 7.87
C ASP A 8 -9.67 26.25 6.79
N LEU A 9 -9.09 26.10 5.60
CA LEU A 9 -9.47 25.01 4.72
C LEU A 9 -8.63 23.81 5.16
N VAL A 10 -9.04 23.17 6.26
CA VAL A 10 -8.64 21.77 6.48
C VAL A 10 -9.29 20.98 5.34
N PRO A 11 -8.53 20.34 4.43
CA PRO A 11 -9.13 19.56 3.37
C PRO A 11 -9.93 18.42 4.00
N GLU A 12 -11.20 18.29 3.62
CA GLU A 12 -12.05 17.18 4.07
C GLU A 12 -11.42 15.85 3.65
N GLY A 13 -11.17 14.99 4.65
CA GLY A 13 -10.56 13.67 4.52
C GLY A 13 -9.03 13.68 4.60
N THR A 14 -8.45 14.02 5.76
CA THR A 14 -7.03 13.73 5.98
C THR A 14 -6.87 12.22 6.14
N VAL A 15 -6.35 11.53 5.11
CA VAL A 15 -5.99 10.11 5.22
C VAL A 15 -5.03 9.95 6.39
N ALA A 16 -5.41 9.17 7.41
CA ALA A 16 -4.55 8.86 8.55
C ALA A 16 -3.47 7.83 8.15
N LEU A 17 -2.58 8.24 7.24
CA LEU A 17 -1.56 7.39 6.66
C LEU A 17 -0.33 7.36 7.57
N ARG A 18 -0.15 6.27 8.31
CA ARG A 18 1.04 6.02 9.12
C ARG A 18 2.14 5.35 8.29
N PHE A 19 3.29 6.01 8.19
CA PHE A 19 4.49 5.42 7.59
C PHE A 19 5.05 4.29 8.47
N ILE A 20 5.36 3.15 7.85
CA ILE A 20 5.96 1.99 8.53
C ILE A 20 7.43 1.83 8.14
N GLY A 21 7.74 1.91 6.85
CA GLY A 21 9.11 1.77 6.40
C GLY A 21 9.30 1.78 4.89
N ILE A 22 10.56 1.87 4.49
CA ILE A 22 11.04 1.85 3.11
C ILE A 22 12.15 0.80 2.98
N ASP A 23 12.37 0.30 1.77
CA ASP A 23 13.47 -0.62 1.46
C ASP A 23 14.79 -0.14 2.08
N PRO A 24 15.42 -0.92 2.97
CA PRO A 24 16.68 -0.54 3.60
C PRO A 24 17.83 -0.36 2.60
N ASN A 25 17.68 -0.88 1.37
CA ASN A 25 18.63 -0.71 0.29
C ASN A 25 18.28 0.45 -0.65
N THR A 26 17.46 1.42 -0.22
CA THR A 26 17.08 2.58 -1.03
C THR A 26 18.30 3.40 -1.47
N THR A 27 18.28 3.86 -2.73
CA THR A 27 19.33 4.69 -3.35
C THR A 27 18.79 5.99 -3.96
N GLY A 28 17.55 6.36 -3.63
CA GLY A 28 16.92 7.63 -4.03
C GLY A 28 16.03 7.56 -5.28
N GLY A 29 16.15 6.53 -6.12
CA GLY A 29 15.34 6.34 -7.34
C GLY A 29 13.90 5.83 -7.12
N GLY A 30 13.35 6.01 -5.93
CA GLY A 30 12.13 5.32 -5.48
C GLY A 30 12.42 3.90 -4.97
N SER A 31 11.66 3.46 -3.98
CA SER A 31 11.87 2.17 -3.33
C SER A 31 10.57 1.61 -2.77
N PRO A 32 10.43 0.28 -2.69
CA PRO A 32 9.29 -0.33 -2.01
C PRO A 32 9.06 0.31 -0.65
N THR A 33 7.81 0.70 -0.39
CA THR A 33 7.45 1.50 0.78
C THR A 33 6.11 1.03 1.31
N VAL A 34 5.95 1.03 2.64
CA VAL A 34 4.78 0.51 3.33
C VAL A 34 4.23 1.55 4.28
N TRP A 35 2.91 1.71 4.24
CA TRP A 35 2.12 2.52 5.16
C TRP A 35 0.92 1.72 5.67
N VAL A 36 0.30 2.22 6.74
CA VAL A 36 -1.03 1.80 7.22
C VAL A 36 -1.97 2.99 7.09
N ASP A 37 -3.12 2.80 6.43
CA ASP A 37 -4.23 3.74 6.51
C ASP A 37 -5.03 3.39 7.79
N GLU A 38 -4.83 4.17 8.84
CA GLU A 38 -5.43 3.91 10.16
C GLU A 38 -6.94 4.21 10.17
N GLU A 39 -7.47 5.00 9.24
CA GLU A 39 -8.90 5.24 9.14
C GLU A 39 -9.61 4.07 8.45
N LYS A 40 -9.02 3.55 7.37
CA LYS A 40 -9.61 2.45 6.59
C LYS A 40 -9.20 1.07 7.08
N GLN A 41 -8.22 0.98 7.99
CA GLN A 41 -7.62 -0.28 8.43
C GLN A 41 -7.00 -1.06 7.25
N GLU A 42 -6.31 -0.35 6.35
CA GLU A 42 -5.71 -0.91 5.13
C GLU A 42 -4.18 -0.87 5.18
N LEU A 43 -3.53 -1.90 4.64
CA LEU A 43 -2.10 -1.84 4.33
C LEU A 43 -1.92 -1.21 2.95
N VAL A 44 -1.15 -0.12 2.87
CA VAL A 44 -0.83 0.55 1.61
C VAL A 44 0.61 0.24 1.23
N ILE A 45 0.81 -0.33 0.05
CA ILE A 45 2.12 -0.86 -0.36
C ILE A 45 2.49 -0.35 -1.75
N GLN A 46 3.64 0.32 -1.83
CA GLN A 46 4.31 0.63 -3.09
C GLN A 46 5.38 -0.43 -3.37
N GLY A 47 5.46 -0.90 -4.63
CA GLY A 47 6.46 -1.87 -5.07
C GLY A 47 6.82 -1.73 -6.55
N TRP A 48 7.53 -2.72 -7.08
CA TRP A 48 7.86 -2.76 -8.51
C TRP A 48 6.76 -3.45 -9.30
N VAL A 49 6.43 -2.94 -10.48
CA VAL A 49 5.45 -3.57 -11.38
C VAL A 49 6.06 -4.88 -11.92
N PRO A 50 5.36 -6.03 -11.86
CA PRO A 50 5.82 -7.25 -12.51
C PRO A 50 5.82 -7.08 -14.04
N ALA A 51 6.71 -7.79 -14.72
CA ALA A 51 6.82 -7.74 -16.17
C ALA A 51 7.02 -9.14 -16.76
N GLY A 52 6.66 -9.30 -18.03
CA GLY A 52 6.86 -10.52 -18.79
C GLY A 52 6.12 -11.71 -18.21
N ALA A 53 6.82 -12.86 -18.13
CA ALA A 53 6.24 -14.13 -17.72
C ALA A 53 5.57 -14.10 -16.33
N LEU A 54 6.05 -13.27 -15.41
CA LEU A 54 5.47 -13.18 -14.08
C LEU A 54 4.05 -12.59 -14.12
N SER A 55 3.83 -11.53 -14.89
CA SER A 55 2.49 -10.91 -15.02
C SER A 55 1.51 -11.86 -15.71
N VAL A 56 1.97 -12.56 -16.75
CA VAL A 56 1.17 -13.58 -17.46
C VAL A 56 0.79 -14.71 -16.51
N GLN A 57 1.76 -15.26 -15.78
CA GLN A 57 1.49 -16.35 -14.83
C GLN A 57 0.45 -15.94 -13.77
N ILE A 58 0.58 -14.74 -13.20
CA ILE A 58 -0.38 -14.24 -12.21
C ILE A 58 -1.77 -14.07 -12.80
N SER A 59 -1.86 -13.50 -14.00
CA SER A 59 -3.13 -13.23 -14.66
C SER A 59 -3.82 -14.48 -15.20
N GLU A 60 -3.10 -15.50 -15.65
CA GLU A 60 -3.69 -16.66 -16.35
C GLU A 60 -3.87 -17.89 -15.46
N THR A 61 -3.33 -17.86 -14.24
CA THR A 61 -3.45 -18.97 -13.28
C THR A 61 -4.76 -18.86 -12.51
N GLU A 62 -5.54 -19.93 -12.49
CA GLU A 62 -6.65 -20.08 -11.53
C GLU A 62 -6.04 -20.40 -10.16
N TRP A 63 -5.91 -19.38 -9.31
CA TRP A 63 -5.30 -19.52 -7.98
C TRP A 63 -6.23 -20.22 -6.98
N VAL A 64 -7.54 -20.10 -7.18
CA VAL A 64 -8.58 -20.70 -6.34
C VAL A 64 -9.62 -21.36 -7.25
N PRO A 65 -9.94 -22.65 -7.07
CA PRO A 65 -10.93 -23.34 -7.88
C PRO A 65 -12.29 -22.62 -7.91
N GLY A 66 -12.82 -22.40 -9.10
CA GLY A 66 -14.09 -21.72 -9.33
C GLY A 66 -14.03 -20.19 -9.32
N HIS A 67 -12.83 -19.59 -9.33
CA HIS A 67 -12.64 -18.15 -9.50
C HIS A 67 -12.13 -17.79 -10.89
N ASP A 68 -12.52 -16.60 -11.37
CA ASP A 68 -12.06 -16.08 -12.66
C ASP A 68 -10.54 -15.86 -12.65
N THR A 69 -9.92 -16.09 -13.82
CA THR A 69 -8.55 -15.67 -14.08
C THR A 69 -8.54 -14.21 -14.56
N GLY A 70 -7.43 -13.52 -14.35
CA GLY A 70 -7.24 -12.11 -14.70
C GLY A 70 -6.91 -11.24 -13.49
N ILE A 71 -6.40 -10.04 -13.76
CA ILE A 71 -6.28 -8.97 -12.76
C ILE A 71 -7.32 -7.90 -13.14
N PRO A 72 -8.35 -7.64 -12.32
CA PRO A 72 -9.34 -6.60 -12.57
C PRO A 72 -8.72 -5.20 -12.74
N ASP A 73 -9.36 -4.33 -13.52
CA ASP A 73 -8.85 -2.97 -13.82
C ASP A 73 -8.61 -2.09 -12.58
N HIS A 74 -9.27 -2.39 -11.47
CA HIS A 74 -9.14 -1.66 -10.20
C HIS A 74 -8.16 -2.32 -9.22
N GLU A 75 -7.51 -3.41 -9.62
CA GLU A 75 -6.51 -4.12 -8.83
C GLU A 75 -5.13 -3.97 -9.47
N ALA A 76 -4.08 -4.09 -8.66
CA ALA A 76 -2.71 -4.05 -9.14
C ALA A 76 -1.84 -5.08 -8.41
N VAL A 77 -0.95 -5.71 -9.18
CA VAL A 77 0.08 -6.59 -8.63
C VAL A 77 1.36 -5.78 -8.42
N VAL A 78 1.94 -5.89 -7.22
CA VAL A 78 3.23 -5.30 -6.90
C VAL A 78 4.23 -6.36 -6.46
N ARG A 79 5.49 -6.19 -6.84
CA ARG A 79 6.62 -6.97 -6.36
C ARG A 79 7.29 -6.25 -5.21
N ILE A 80 7.51 -6.98 -4.12
CA ILE A 80 8.20 -6.50 -2.93
C ILE A 80 9.38 -7.45 -2.65
N PRO A 81 10.62 -6.95 -2.45
CA PRO A 81 11.75 -7.81 -2.18
C PRO A 81 11.65 -8.44 -0.79
N ALA A 82 12.06 -9.69 -0.63
CA ALA A 82 11.93 -10.44 0.63
C ALA A 82 12.60 -9.76 1.84
N ARG A 83 13.60 -8.90 1.64
CA ARG A 83 14.21 -8.09 2.71
C ARG A 83 13.25 -7.10 3.37
N MET A 84 12.11 -6.81 2.75
CA MET A 84 11.04 -5.99 3.33
C MET A 84 10.19 -6.73 4.36
N VAL A 85 10.35 -8.06 4.50
CA VAL A 85 9.52 -8.87 5.42
C VAL A 85 9.44 -8.30 6.84
N PRO A 86 10.52 -7.82 7.49
CA PRO A 86 10.41 -7.20 8.81
C PRO A 86 9.50 -5.96 8.83
N ILE A 87 9.55 -5.12 7.80
CA ILE A 87 8.70 -3.92 7.67
C ILE A 87 7.25 -4.33 7.44
N LEU A 88 7.00 -5.33 6.58
CA LEU A 88 5.65 -5.85 6.35
C LEU A 88 5.04 -6.43 7.63
N ARG A 89 5.83 -7.11 8.46
CA ARG A 89 5.37 -7.61 9.77
C ARG A 89 4.99 -6.48 10.71
N GLU A 90 5.81 -5.45 10.84
CA GLU A 90 5.46 -4.28 11.66
C GLU A 90 4.19 -3.59 11.14
N ALA A 91 3.99 -3.54 9.80
CA ALA A 91 2.78 -2.98 9.23
C ALA A 91 1.54 -3.80 9.60
N CYS A 92 1.64 -5.13 9.55
CA CYS A 92 0.58 -6.01 10.07
C CYS A 92 0.34 -5.70 11.55
N ASP A 93 1.36 -5.79 12.41
CA ASP A 93 1.23 -5.55 13.85
C ASP A 93 0.60 -4.17 14.14
N ALA A 94 0.94 -3.14 13.36
CA ALA A 94 0.36 -1.81 13.48
C ALA A 94 -1.12 -1.77 13.09
N ALA A 95 -1.50 -2.41 11.98
CA ALA A 95 -2.91 -2.51 11.57
C ALA A 95 -3.75 -3.34 12.56
N GLU A 96 -3.17 -4.37 13.16
CA GLU A 96 -3.85 -5.14 14.20
C GLU A 96 -4.12 -4.28 15.44
N ARG A 97 -3.13 -3.47 15.87
CA ARG A 97 -3.24 -2.57 17.03
C ARG A 97 -4.31 -1.48 16.87
N THR A 98 -4.61 -1.05 15.65
CA THR A 98 -5.55 0.06 15.39
C THR A 98 -7.02 -0.35 15.49
N GLY A 99 -7.35 -1.64 15.54
CA GLY A 99 -8.76 -2.03 15.59
C GLY A 99 -9.11 -3.51 15.67
N LEU A 100 -8.16 -4.45 15.74
CA LEU A 100 -8.53 -5.86 15.95
C LEU A 100 -8.85 -6.12 17.43
N ARG A 101 -10.14 -6.32 17.69
CA ARG A 101 -10.63 -7.26 18.70
C ARG A 101 -11.21 -8.48 18.00
#